data_AF-B8DSF8-F1
#
_entry.id   AF-B8DSF8-F1
#
_cell.length_a   1.000
_cell.length_b   1.000
_cell.length_c   1.000
_cell.angle_alpha   90.00
_cell.angle_beta   90.00
_cell.angle_gamma   90.00
#
_symmetry.space_group_name_H-M   'P 1'
#
loop_
_entity.id
_entity.type
_entity.pdbx_description
1 polymer ?
#
loop_
_entity_poly.entity_id
_entity_poly.type
_entity_poly.pdbx_seq_one_letter_code
_entity_poly.pdbx_strand_id
1 'polypeptide(L)' 'MPIISVVANHMETDDKRELVRELTATAARVMKLPPETITVLIDCRQPEDIGVAGVLLADRKK' A
#
# COMPACT_ATOMS: atom_id res chain seq x y z
N MET A 1 12.29 7.94 -11.81
CA MET A 1 11.35 8.19 -10.70
C MET A 1 10.32 7.07 -10.68
N PRO A 2 10.62 5.94 -10.01
CA PRO A 2 9.67 4.85 -9.83
C PRO A 2 8.56 5.24 -8.86
N ILE A 3 7.32 4.85 -9.16
CA ILE A 3 6.17 5.03 -8.29
C ILE A 3 5.62 3.66 -7.94
N ILE A 4 5.45 3.40 -6.64
CA ILE A 4 4.79 2.22 -6.10
C ILE A 4 3.45 2.68 -5.54
N SER A 5 2.34 2.20 -6.11
CA SER A 5 1.00 2.47 -5.60
C SER A 5 0.46 1.23 -4.90
N VAL A 6 0.05 1.42 -3.64
CA VAL A 6 -0.60 0.40 -2.82
C VAL A 6 -2.03 0.84 -2.59
N VAL A 7 -2.98 0.01 -3.02
CA VAL A 7 -4.40 0.16 -2.69
C VAL A 7 -4.75 -0.97 -1.73
N ALA A 8 -5.21 -0.60 -0.53
CA ALA A 8 -5.50 -1.54 0.54
C ALA A 8 -6.77 -1.15 1.30
N ASN A 9 -7.24 -2.06 2.16
CA ASN A 9 -8.22 -1.70 3.19
C ASN A 9 -7.56 -0.89 4.32
N HIS A 10 -8.29 -0.65 5.41
CA HIS A 10 -7.79 0.06 6.58
C HIS A 10 -6.45 -0.50 7.08
N MET A 11 -5.53 0.41 7.42
CA MET A 11 -4.21 0.11 7.96
C MET A 11 -3.86 1.14 9.04
N GLU A 12 -3.18 0.69 10.09
CA GLU A 12 -2.66 1.59 11.12
C GLU A 12 -1.46 2.39 10.59
N THR A 13 -1.20 3.56 11.20
CA THR A 13 -0.13 4.45 10.76
C THR A 13 1.26 3.81 10.88
N ASP A 14 1.46 2.96 11.89
CA ASP A 14 2.73 2.28 12.11
C ASP A 14 3.00 1.22 11.02
N ASP A 15 1.98 0.44 10.63
CA ASP A 15 2.07 -0.52 9.52
C ASP A 15 2.37 0.19 8.19
N LYS A 16 1.75 1.36 7.95
CA LYS A 16 2.05 2.18 6.76
C LYS A 16 3.51 2.62 6.75
N ARG A 17 4.06 3.02 7.90
CA ARG A 17 5.46 3.47 8.02
C ARG A 17 6.41 2.32 7.72
N GLU A 18 6.15 1.13 8.26
CA GLU A 18 6.94 -0.06 7.96
C GLU A 18 6.87 -0.41 6.46
N LEU A 19 5.66 -0.42 5.88
CA LEU A 19 5.45 -0.75 4.48
C LEU A 19 6.21 0.20 3.54
N VAL A 20 6.15 1.52 3.77
CA VAL A 20 6.88 2.51 2.96
C VAL A 20 8.38 2.25 3.04
N ARG A 21 8.91 1.95 4.24
CA ARG A 21 10.34 1.68 4.45
C ARG A 21 10.81 0.46 3.65
N GLU A 22 10.11 -0.66 3.80
CA GLU A 22 10.51 -1.93 3.19
C GLU A 22 10.37 -1.92 1.65
N LEU A 23 9.29 -1.31 1.13
CA LEU A 23 9.09 -1.16 -0.32
C LEU A 23 10.17 -0.28 -0.95
N THR A 24 10.47 0.86 -0.31
CA THR A 24 11.50 1.78 -0.80
C THR A 24 12.88 1.12 -0.79
N ALA A 25 13.26 0.47 0.31
CA ALA A 25 14.55 -0.20 0.43
C ALA A 25 14.71 -1.32 -0.61
N THR A 26 13.65 -2.12 -0.82
CA THR A 26 13.66 -3.20 -1.80
C THR A 26 13.77 -2.68 -3.22
N ALA A 27 12.95 -1.68 -3.58
CA ALA A 27 12.98 -1.10 -4.92
C ALA A 27 14.31 -0.40 -5.21
N ALA A 28 14.86 0.36 -4.26
CA ALA A 28 16.18 1.01 -4.40
C ALA A 28 17.28 -0.02 -4.68
N ARG A 29 17.31 -1.11 -3.90
CA ARG A 29 18.29 -2.19 -4.04
C ARG A 29 18.17 -2.93 -5.39
N VAL A 30 16.96 -3.29 -5.81
CA VAL A 30 16.74 -4.06 -7.05
C VAL A 30 16.98 -3.19 -8.29
N MET A 31 16.51 -1.94 -8.26
CA MET A 31 16.60 -1.03 -9.40
C MET A 31 17.93 -0.28 -9.47
N LYS A 32 18.80 -0.41 -8.45
CA LYS A 32 20.08 0.32 -8.32
C LYS A 32 19.90 1.84 -8.40
N LEU A 33 18.87 2.34 -7.71
CA LEU A 33 18.53 3.76 -7.65
C LEU A 33 18.61 4.29 -6.21
N PRO A 34 18.92 5.58 -6.02
CA PRO A 34 18.85 6.20 -4.70
C PRO A 34 17.41 6.16 -4.15
N PRO A 35 17.22 5.87 -2.84
CA PRO A 35 15.88 5.81 -2.21
C PRO A 35 15.01 7.04 -2.43
N GLU A 36 15.61 8.23 -2.43
CA GLU A 36 14.96 9.53 -2.61
C GLU A 36 14.28 9.69 -3.99
N THR A 37 14.61 8.83 -4.96
CA THR A 37 14.00 8.84 -6.29
C THR A 37 12.70 8.03 -6.39
N ILE A 38 12.34 7.32 -5.31
CA ILE A 38 11.22 6.37 -5.25
C ILE A 38 10.09 7.00 -4.45
N THR A 39 8.88 6.95 -5.00
CA THR A 39 7.67 7.44 -4.34
C THR A 39 6.74 6.28 -4.04
N VAL A 40 6.28 6.17 -2.79
CA VAL A 40 5.26 5.20 -2.38
C VAL A 40 3.96 5.94 -2.07
N LEU A 41 2.88 5.56 -2.73
CA LEU A 41 1.54 6.11 -2.53
C LEU A 41 0.66 5.03 -1.91
N ILE A 42 0.07 5.32 -0.76
CA ILE A 42 -0.85 4.41 -0.06
C ILE A 42 -2.26 5.01 -0.10
N ASP A 43 -3.18 4.29 -0.72
CA ASP A 43 -4.61 4.58 -0.73
C ASP A 43 -5.33 3.52 0.10
N CYS A 44 -5.71 3.88 1.33
CA CYS A 44 -6.48 3.02 2.23
C CYS A 44 -7.96 3.37 2.12
N ARG A 45 -8.77 2.39 1.74
CA ARG A 45 -10.22 2.52 1.64
C ARG A 45 -10.91 1.86 2.83
N GLN A 46 -12.07 2.39 3.19
CA GLN A 46 -12.91 1.77 4.21
C GLN A 46 -13.51 0.47 3.65
N PRO A 47 -13.87 -0.51 4.50
CA PRO A 47 -14.49 -1.75 4.04
C PRO A 47 -15.77 -1.54 3.21
N GLU A 48 -16.47 -0.43 3.43
CA GLU A 48 -17.68 -0.03 2.71
C GLU A 48 -17.39 0.45 1.28
N ASP A 49 -16.15 0.82 0.97
CA ASP A 49 -15.71 1.30 -0.34
C ASP A 49 -15.06 0.19 -1.19
N ILE A 50 -14.92 -1.03 -0.66
CA ILE A 50 -14.23 -2.14 -1.31
C ILE A 50 -15.24 -3.26 -1.60
N GLY A 51 -15.41 -3.61 -2.87
CA GLY A 51 -16.21 -4.78 -3.29
C GLY A 51 -15.33 -5.95 -3.71
N VAL A 52 -15.65 -7.16 -3.26
CA VAL A 52 -14.99 -8.39 -3.70
C VAL A 52 -16.05 -9.42 -4.08
N ALA A 53 -15.95 -9.98 -5.30
CA ALA A 53 -16.93 -10.90 -5.88
C ALA A 53 -18.39 -10.41 -5.77
N GLY A 54 -18.61 -9.09 -5.96
CA GLY A 54 -19.94 -8.47 -5.91
C GLY A 54 -20.50 -8.20 -4.53
N VAL A 55 -19.72 -8.39 -3.45
CA VAL A 55 -20.13 -8.13 -2.06
C VAL A 55 -19.18 -7.12 -1.43
N LEU A 56 -19.70 -6.13 -0.70
CA LEU A 56 -18.85 -5.18 0.04
C LEU A 56 -18.02 -5.90 1.09
N LEU A 57 -16.81 -5.43 1.31
CA LEU A 57 -15.91 -5.99 2.31
C LEU A 57 -16.48 -5.82 3.72
N ALA A 58 -17.24 -4.75 3.97
CA ALA A 58 -18.01 -4.54 5.19
C ALA A 58 -19.06 -5.65 5.45
N ASP A 59 -19.64 -6.22 4.39
CA ASP A 59 -20.68 -7.27 4.48
C ASP A 59 -20.09 -8.68 4.61
N ARG A 60 -18.78 -8.83 4.42
CA ARG A 60 -18.10 -10.11 4.56
C ARG A 60 -17.81 -10.37 6.04
N LYS A 61 -18.47 -11.37 6.63
CA LYS A 61 -18.09 -11.90 7.95
C LYS A 61 -16.67 -12.47 7.85
N LYS A 62 -15.80 -12.02 8.77
CA LYS A 62 -14.45 -12.59 8.97
C LYS A 62 -14.53 -14.06 9.35
#